data_AF-A0A353G398-F1
#
_entry.id   AF-A0A353G398-F1
#
_cell.length_a   1.000
_cell.length_b   1.000
_cell.length_c   1.000
_cell.angle_alpha   90.00
_cell.angle_beta   90.00
_cell.angle_gamma   90.00
#
_symmetry.space_group_name_H-M   'P 1'
#
loop_
_entity.id
_entity.type
_entity.pdbx_description
1 polymer ?
#
loop_
_entity_poly.entity_id
_entity_poly.type
_entity_poly.pdbx_seq_one_letter_code
_entity_poly.pdbx_strand_id
1 'polypeptide(L)'
;MSYHSRLFAISLVVATTFTAPVFASDAKPFTTAKEIILLELLPPPPANVSAKMKAELGEILTIQVTRTPEMEARAKADAEENVWRYADVINNPKFTKENLPKFSAFFDRVVETEGAVVDPAKDVWKRPRPHLHSDLVKPVVPLSKSGSYPSGHTTVGTLMGIVLKRVAVNR
;
A
#
# COMPACT_ATOMS: atom_id res chain seq x y z
N MET A 1 43.90 -46.93 -57.10
CA MET A 1 43.70 -47.11 -55.64
C MET A 1 43.61 -45.72 -55.01
N SER A 2 42.40 -45.23 -54.76
CA SER A 2 42.13 -43.88 -54.27
C SER A 2 41.90 -43.91 -52.76
N TYR A 3 42.69 -43.15 -52.01
CA TYR A 3 42.53 -42.91 -50.57
C TYR A 3 41.43 -41.88 -50.35
N HIS A 4 40.46 -42.15 -49.47
CA HIS A 4 39.49 -41.15 -49.00
C HIS A 4 39.65 -40.98 -47.49
N SER A 5 40.29 -39.88 -47.09
CA SER A 5 40.36 -39.43 -45.70
C SER A 5 38.99 -38.90 -45.26
N ARG A 6 38.41 -39.48 -44.22
CA ARG A 6 37.19 -38.97 -43.58
C ARG A 6 37.58 -38.07 -42.40
N LEU A 7 37.36 -36.77 -42.55
CA LEU A 7 37.44 -35.79 -41.48
C LEU A 7 36.18 -35.94 -40.60
N PHE A 8 36.37 -36.29 -39.33
CA PHE A 8 35.32 -36.24 -38.31
C PHE A 8 35.25 -34.81 -37.75
N ALA A 9 34.15 -34.11 -38.01
CA ALA A 9 33.83 -32.85 -37.35
C ALA A 9 33.12 -33.13 -36.01
N ILE A 10 33.72 -32.72 -34.90
CA ILE A 10 33.10 -32.76 -33.57
C ILE A 10 32.32 -31.47 -33.39
N SER A 11 30.99 -31.54 -33.41
CA SER A 11 30.10 -30.42 -33.10
C SER A 11 29.97 -30.26 -31.58
N LEU A 12 30.51 -29.15 -31.06
CA LEU A 12 30.36 -28.74 -29.66
C LEU A 12 28.98 -28.08 -29.47
N VAL A 13 28.05 -28.75 -28.80
CA VAL A 13 26.75 -28.19 -28.41
C VAL A 13 26.92 -27.41 -27.10
N VAL A 14 26.91 -26.09 -27.19
CA VAL A 14 26.84 -25.19 -26.01
C VAL A 14 25.37 -25.09 -25.59
N ALA A 15 25.03 -25.71 -24.46
CA ALA A 15 23.70 -25.57 -23.85
C ALA A 15 23.62 -24.23 -23.10
N THR A 16 23.02 -23.22 -23.71
CA THR A 16 22.66 -21.96 -23.04
C THR A 16 21.44 -22.20 -22.15
N THR A 17 21.65 -22.31 -20.84
CA THR A 17 20.57 -22.27 -19.86
C THR A 17 19.98 -20.86 -19.84
N PHE A 18 18.87 -20.64 -20.53
CA PHE A 18 18.04 -19.45 -20.33
C PHE A 18 17.42 -19.52 -18.93
N THR A 19 18.02 -18.82 -17.97
CA THR A 19 17.33 -18.44 -16.73
C THR A 19 16.28 -17.41 -17.10
N ALA A 20 15.03 -17.82 -17.32
CA ALA A 20 13.93 -16.87 -17.44
C ALA A 20 13.86 -16.05 -16.13
N PRO A 21 13.67 -14.73 -16.20
CA PRO A 21 13.34 -13.97 -15.00
C PRO A 21 12.04 -14.54 -14.45
N VAL A 22 12.09 -15.05 -13.22
CA VAL A 22 10.87 -15.31 -12.45
C VAL A 22 10.28 -13.95 -12.20
N PHE A 23 9.39 -13.50 -13.09
CA PHE A 23 8.45 -12.45 -12.77
C PHE A 23 7.73 -12.92 -11.51
N ALA A 24 7.92 -12.18 -10.41
CA ALA A 24 7.17 -12.40 -9.20
C ALA A 24 5.69 -12.39 -9.61
N SER A 25 5.02 -13.54 -9.49
CA SER A 25 3.58 -13.63 -9.69
C SER A 25 2.91 -12.52 -8.87
N ASP A 26 1.92 -11.81 -9.42
CA ASP A 26 1.07 -10.88 -8.66
C ASP A 26 0.66 -11.55 -7.35
N ALA A 27 1.33 -11.14 -6.27
CA ALA A 27 1.26 -11.88 -5.04
C ALA A 27 -0.13 -11.63 -4.44
N LYS A 28 -1.01 -12.64 -4.51
CA LYS A 28 -2.37 -12.55 -4.01
C LYS A 28 -2.39 -12.01 -2.57
N PRO A 29 -3.37 -11.20 -2.15
CA PRO A 29 -3.55 -10.79 -0.76
C PRO A 29 -3.35 -11.94 0.25
N PHE A 30 -2.86 -11.63 1.46
CA PHE A 30 -2.73 -12.61 2.54
C PHE A 30 -4.09 -13.07 3.08
N THR A 31 -5.08 -12.19 3.05
CA THR A 31 -6.46 -12.42 3.44
C THR A 31 -7.35 -11.46 2.65
N THR A 32 -8.67 -11.59 2.78
CA THR A 32 -9.66 -10.76 2.07
C THR A 32 -10.89 -10.52 2.94
N ALA A 33 -11.82 -9.72 2.44
CA ALA A 33 -13.13 -9.54 3.08
C ALA A 33 -13.99 -10.82 3.21
N LYS A 34 -13.55 -11.97 2.68
CA LYS A 34 -14.18 -13.28 2.96
C LYS A 34 -13.87 -13.82 4.36
N GLU A 35 -12.72 -13.45 4.90
CA GLU A 35 -12.24 -13.91 6.21
C GLU A 35 -12.36 -12.80 7.26
N ILE A 36 -12.13 -11.54 6.86
CA ILE A 36 -12.24 -10.37 7.73
C ILE A 36 -13.37 -9.47 7.22
N ILE A 37 -14.56 -9.65 7.77
CA ILE A 37 -15.76 -8.92 7.32
C ILE A 37 -15.91 -7.63 8.14
N LEU A 38 -15.41 -6.50 7.62
CA LEU A 38 -15.44 -5.24 8.36
C LEU A 38 -16.85 -4.73 8.68
N LEU A 39 -17.86 -5.12 7.90
CA LEU A 39 -19.26 -4.78 8.17
C LEU A 39 -19.80 -5.44 9.44
N GLU A 40 -19.18 -6.52 9.90
CA GLU A 40 -19.52 -7.20 11.16
C GLU A 40 -18.67 -6.69 12.33
N LEU A 41 -17.51 -6.07 12.04
CA LEU A 41 -16.53 -5.65 13.04
C LEU A 41 -16.62 -4.17 13.41
N LEU A 42 -17.04 -3.32 12.47
CA LEU A 42 -17.10 -1.87 12.66
C LEU A 42 -18.56 -1.38 12.69
N PRO A 43 -18.87 -0.38 13.52
CA PRO A 43 -20.17 0.27 13.44
C PRO A 43 -20.33 1.01 12.10
N PRO A 44 -21.57 1.31 11.66
CA PRO A 44 -21.76 2.19 10.52
C PRO A 44 -21.17 3.58 10.80
N PRO A 45 -20.77 4.32 9.74
CA PRO A 45 -20.28 5.68 9.92
C PRO A 45 -21.37 6.60 10.49
N PRO A 46 -20.99 7.72 11.13
CA PRO A 46 -21.94 8.74 11.52
C PRO A 46 -22.80 9.20 10.34
N ALA A 47 -24.10 9.39 10.58
CA ALA A 47 -25.00 9.92 9.56
C ALA A 47 -24.57 11.33 9.11
N ASN A 48 -24.81 11.65 7.83
CA ASN A 48 -24.35 12.90 7.20
C ASN A 48 -24.84 14.17 7.90
N VAL A 49 -26.01 14.15 8.55
CA VAL A 49 -26.60 15.30 9.26
C VAL A 49 -26.55 15.16 10.78
N SER A 50 -25.61 14.38 11.31
CA SER A 50 -25.47 14.15 12.75
C SER A 50 -24.60 15.20 13.45
N ALA A 51 -24.79 15.37 14.77
CA ALA A 51 -23.91 16.19 15.61
C ALA A 51 -22.44 15.72 15.54
N LYS A 52 -22.21 14.40 15.41
CA LYS A 52 -20.88 13.83 15.25
C LYS A 52 -20.23 14.25 13.93
N MET A 53 -20.96 14.20 12.81
CA MET A 53 -20.45 14.66 11.52
C MET A 53 -20.11 16.15 11.54
N LYS A 54 -20.95 16.98 12.20
CA LYS A 54 -20.66 18.41 12.39
C LYS A 54 -19.38 18.65 13.20
N ALA A 55 -19.18 17.88 14.27
CA ALA A 55 -17.97 17.98 15.10
C ALA A 55 -16.71 17.57 14.31
N GLU A 56 -16.76 16.46 13.57
CA GLU A 56 -15.66 15.99 12.71
C GLU A 56 -15.31 17.00 11.60
N LEU A 57 -16.31 17.63 10.98
CA LEU A 57 -16.06 18.71 10.03
C LEU A 57 -15.37 19.91 10.69
N GLY A 58 -15.80 20.28 11.89
CA GLY A 58 -15.17 21.34 12.68
C GLY A 58 -13.68 21.06 12.92
N GLU A 59 -13.34 19.83 13.32
CA GLU A 59 -11.95 19.40 13.52
C GLU A 59 -11.12 19.51 12.23
N ILE A 60 -11.66 19.06 11.09
CA ILE A 60 -10.99 19.15 9.79
C ILE A 60 -10.71 20.62 9.42
N LEU A 61 -11.68 21.51 9.61
CA LEU A 61 -11.52 22.93 9.32
C LEU A 61 -10.51 23.59 10.26
N THR A 62 -10.49 23.22 11.54
CA THR A 62 -9.46 23.66 12.49
C THR A 62 -8.08 23.22 12.03
N ILE A 63 -7.87 21.92 11.73
CA ILE A 63 -6.59 21.41 11.21
C ILE A 63 -6.19 22.16 9.94
N GLN A 64 -7.12 22.44 9.03
CA GLN A 64 -6.83 23.15 7.79
C GLN A 64 -6.31 24.57 8.03
N VAL A 65 -6.86 25.33 8.98
CA VAL A 65 -6.43 26.71 9.23
C VAL A 65 -5.20 26.79 10.14
N THR A 66 -4.89 25.74 10.90
CA THR A 66 -3.74 25.70 11.80
C THR A 66 -2.55 24.91 11.27
N ARG A 67 -2.67 24.21 10.14
CA ARG A 67 -1.55 23.42 9.58
C ARG A 67 -0.41 24.32 9.13
N THR A 68 0.81 23.90 9.43
CA THR A 68 2.03 24.57 8.96
C THR A 68 2.47 24.02 7.59
N PRO A 69 3.37 24.72 6.88
CA PRO A 69 3.96 24.18 5.64
C PRO A 69 4.62 22.80 5.83
N GLU A 70 5.24 22.55 6.98
CA GLU A 70 5.86 21.25 7.30
C GLU A 70 4.81 20.16 7.46
N MET A 71 3.66 20.47 8.09
CA MET A 71 2.54 19.54 8.18
C MET A 71 1.96 19.22 6.79
N GLU A 72 1.84 20.22 5.90
CA GLU A 72 1.40 19.98 4.53
C GLU A 72 2.40 19.13 3.74
N ALA A 73 3.70 19.41 3.86
CA ALA A 73 4.74 18.63 3.22
C ALA A 73 4.72 17.17 3.70
N ARG A 74 4.53 16.96 5.01
CA ARG A 74 4.39 15.63 5.58
C ARG A 74 3.15 14.90 5.05
N ALA A 75 2.00 15.58 5.03
CA ALA A 75 0.76 15.00 4.51
C ALA A 75 0.87 14.60 3.03
N LYS A 76 1.56 15.40 2.22
CA LYS A 76 1.84 15.08 0.80
C LYS A 76 2.76 13.88 0.66
N ALA A 77 3.81 13.78 1.48
CA ALA A 77 4.70 12.62 1.47
C ALA A 77 3.99 11.33 1.93
N ASP A 78 3.09 11.44 2.92
CA ASP A 78 2.33 10.32 3.46
C ASP A 78 1.11 9.92 2.61
N ALA A 79 0.88 10.60 1.48
CA ALA A 79 -0.09 10.15 0.47
C ALA A 79 0.34 8.84 -0.22
N GLU A 80 1.65 8.54 -0.19
CA GLU A 80 2.24 7.30 -0.66
C GLU A 80 2.00 6.15 0.34
N GLU A 81 1.34 5.09 -0.11
CA GLU A 81 0.99 3.92 0.71
C GLU A 81 2.04 2.82 0.59
N ASN A 82 3.29 3.11 0.98
CA ASN A 82 4.37 2.13 0.94
C ASN A 82 5.27 2.15 2.18
N VAL A 83 5.97 1.04 2.43
CA VAL A 83 6.77 0.83 3.65
C VAL A 83 7.98 1.76 3.74
N TRP A 84 8.42 2.34 2.63
CA TRP A 84 9.58 3.24 2.60
C TRP A 84 9.27 4.58 3.28
N ARG A 85 7.99 4.88 3.54
CA ARG A 85 7.58 6.03 4.35
C ARG A 85 8.06 6.00 5.80
N TYR A 86 8.52 4.84 6.28
CA TYR A 86 9.09 4.65 7.61
C TYR A 86 10.63 4.80 7.65
N ALA A 87 11.28 5.16 6.54
CA ALA A 87 12.74 5.27 6.49
C ALA A 87 13.31 6.30 7.48
N ASP A 88 12.58 7.39 7.71
CA ASP A 88 12.94 8.46 8.65
C ASP A 88 12.99 7.98 10.11
N VAL A 89 12.08 7.07 10.50
CA VAL A 89 12.04 6.50 11.85
C VAL A 89 12.93 5.27 12.02
N ILE A 90 13.13 4.47 10.96
CA ILE A 90 14.01 3.30 11.01
C ILE A 90 15.49 3.70 11.05
N ASN A 91 15.84 4.82 10.42
CA ASN A 91 17.18 5.42 10.42
C ASN A 91 18.30 4.40 10.10
N ASN A 92 18.11 3.62 9.04
CA ASN A 92 19.11 2.66 8.55
C ASN A 92 19.31 2.87 7.04
N PRO A 93 20.53 3.21 6.56
CA PRO A 93 20.78 3.46 5.14
C PRO A 93 20.60 2.23 4.24
N LYS A 94 20.53 1.02 4.82
CA LYS A 94 20.20 -0.21 4.09
C LYS A 94 18.69 -0.45 3.97
N PHE A 95 17.84 0.37 4.61
CA PHE A 95 16.39 0.31 4.50
C PHE A 95 15.91 0.98 3.22
N THR A 96 16.24 0.35 2.08
CA THR A 96 15.84 0.82 0.75
C THR A 96 15.29 -0.34 -0.08
N LYS A 97 14.52 -0.01 -1.12
CA LYS A 97 13.92 -0.98 -2.02
C LYS A 97 14.95 -1.87 -2.70
N GLU A 98 16.07 -1.28 -3.12
CA GLU A 98 17.17 -1.95 -3.83
C GLU A 98 17.89 -2.95 -2.93
N ASN A 99 18.05 -2.61 -1.66
CA ASN A 99 18.73 -3.46 -0.68
C ASN A 99 17.81 -4.57 -0.14
N LEU A 100 16.50 -4.39 -0.22
CA LEU A 100 15.51 -5.29 0.39
C LEU A 100 14.38 -5.68 -0.60
N PRO A 101 14.69 -6.30 -1.76
CA PRO A 101 13.69 -6.58 -2.78
C PRO A 101 12.59 -7.55 -2.33
N LYS A 102 12.93 -8.58 -1.53
CA LYS A 102 11.94 -9.50 -0.94
C LYS A 102 11.03 -8.81 0.07
N PHE A 103 11.58 -7.83 0.79
CA PHE A 103 10.84 -7.03 1.76
C PHE A 103 9.87 -6.08 1.04
N SER A 104 10.31 -5.46 -0.08
CA SER A 104 9.44 -4.69 -0.97
C SER A 104 8.24 -5.54 -1.38
N ALA A 105 8.48 -6.69 -2.01
CA ALA A 105 7.40 -7.55 -2.50
C ALA A 105 6.46 -8.03 -1.38
N PHE A 106 7.00 -8.27 -0.19
CA PHE A 106 6.19 -8.61 0.98
C PHE A 106 5.27 -7.45 1.41
N PHE A 107 5.80 -6.23 1.50
CA PHE A 107 4.98 -5.06 1.88
C PHE A 107 4.05 -4.59 0.78
N ASP A 108 4.40 -4.76 -0.50
CA ASP A 108 3.48 -4.55 -1.62
C ASP A 108 2.25 -5.47 -1.45
N ARG A 109 2.46 -6.74 -1.09
CA ARG A 109 1.37 -7.67 -0.76
C ARG A 109 0.59 -7.28 0.51
N VAL A 110 1.21 -6.62 1.50
CA VAL A 110 0.51 -6.07 2.67
C VAL A 110 -0.44 -4.96 2.26
N VAL A 111 -0.03 -4.07 1.36
CA VAL A 111 -0.88 -3.00 0.80
C VAL A 111 -2.07 -3.60 0.04
N GLU A 112 -1.82 -4.57 -0.84
CA GLU A 112 -2.89 -5.29 -1.56
C GLU A 112 -3.87 -6.00 -0.60
N THR A 113 -3.37 -6.50 0.53
CA THR A 113 -4.21 -7.14 1.56
C THR A 113 -5.13 -6.15 2.24
N GLU A 114 -4.66 -4.94 2.51
CA GLU A 114 -5.50 -3.91 3.10
C GLU A 114 -6.66 -3.55 2.17
N GLY A 115 -6.39 -3.27 0.89
CA GLY A 115 -7.43 -2.94 -0.09
C GLY A 115 -8.47 -4.06 -0.22
N ALA A 116 -8.03 -5.31 -0.31
CA ALA A 116 -8.91 -6.48 -0.41
C ALA A 116 -9.81 -6.72 0.81
N VAL A 117 -9.51 -6.11 1.96
CA VAL A 117 -10.32 -6.17 3.19
C VAL A 117 -11.17 -4.90 3.36
N VAL A 118 -10.62 -3.73 3.05
CA VAL A 118 -11.24 -2.43 3.35
C VAL A 118 -12.24 -1.98 2.29
N ASP A 119 -11.91 -2.14 1.01
CA ASP A 119 -12.72 -1.57 -0.07
C ASP A 119 -14.17 -2.09 -0.11
N PRO A 120 -14.46 -3.38 0.15
CA PRO A 120 -15.85 -3.87 0.17
C PRO A 120 -16.74 -3.14 1.18
N ALA A 121 -16.20 -2.77 2.36
CA ALA A 121 -16.97 -2.03 3.35
C ALA A 121 -17.20 -0.57 2.94
N LYS A 122 -16.21 0.06 2.30
CA LYS A 122 -16.37 1.40 1.70
C LYS A 122 -17.43 1.42 0.62
N ASP A 123 -17.50 0.38 -0.20
CA ASP A 123 -18.49 0.26 -1.28
C ASP A 123 -19.92 0.06 -0.75
N VAL A 124 -20.08 -0.49 0.46
CA VAL A 124 -21.39 -0.59 1.12
C VAL A 124 -21.76 0.74 1.77
N TRP A 125 -20.88 1.33 2.59
CA TRP A 125 -21.22 2.55 3.33
C TRP A 125 -21.23 3.83 2.49
N LYS A 126 -20.40 3.90 1.45
CA LYS A 126 -20.27 5.04 0.53
C LYS A 126 -20.24 6.40 1.24
N ARG A 127 -19.59 6.46 2.40
CA ARG A 127 -19.50 7.70 3.19
C ARG A 127 -18.82 8.78 2.34
N PRO A 128 -19.42 9.98 2.18
CA PRO A 128 -18.82 11.05 1.39
C PRO A 128 -17.50 11.50 2.04
N ARG A 129 -16.55 11.91 1.20
CA ARG A 129 -15.30 12.54 1.66
C ARG A 129 -15.60 13.95 2.17
N PRO A 130 -14.79 14.51 3.10
CA PRO A 130 -15.06 15.83 3.69
C PRO A 130 -15.26 16.97 2.67
N HIS A 131 -14.46 17.01 1.60
CA HIS A 131 -14.58 18.01 0.53
C HIS A 131 -15.84 17.87 -0.34
N LEU A 132 -16.53 16.73 -0.29
CA LEU A 132 -17.84 16.55 -0.92
C LEU A 132 -18.98 16.96 0.02
N HIS A 133 -18.71 17.07 1.32
CA HIS A 133 -19.69 17.47 2.32
C HIS A 133 -19.69 18.99 2.54
N SER A 134 -18.53 19.65 2.41
CA SER A 134 -18.39 21.10 2.48
C SER A 134 -17.33 21.60 1.52
N ASP A 135 -17.68 22.65 0.77
CA ASP A 135 -16.81 23.38 -0.13
C ASP A 135 -15.68 24.16 0.59
N LEU A 136 -15.81 24.38 1.90
CA LEU A 136 -14.79 24.99 2.74
C LEU A 136 -13.55 24.10 2.91
N VAL A 137 -13.70 22.78 2.77
CA VAL A 137 -12.57 21.84 2.90
C VAL A 137 -11.73 21.88 1.63
N LYS A 138 -10.45 22.22 1.79
CA LYS A 138 -9.43 22.33 0.74
C LYS A 138 -8.30 21.32 1.00
N PRO A 139 -8.43 20.09 0.49
CA PRO A 139 -7.40 19.06 0.62
C PRO A 139 -6.07 19.49 -0.03
N VAL A 140 -4.96 19.04 0.54
CA VAL A 140 -3.59 19.29 0.04
C VAL A 140 -2.96 18.06 -0.61
N VAL A 141 -3.73 16.97 -0.69
CA VAL A 141 -3.33 15.66 -1.22
C VAL A 141 -4.29 15.26 -2.35
N PRO A 142 -3.91 14.31 -3.23
CA PRO A 142 -4.79 13.79 -4.27
C PRO A 142 -6.15 13.33 -3.73
N LEU A 143 -7.22 13.64 -4.47
CA LEU A 143 -8.58 13.28 -4.07
C LEU A 143 -8.86 11.81 -4.40
N SER A 144 -9.14 11.01 -3.39
CA SER A 144 -9.60 9.64 -3.57
C SER A 144 -11.02 9.59 -4.14
N LYS A 145 -11.28 8.59 -4.98
CA LYS A 145 -12.60 8.32 -5.57
C LYS A 145 -13.45 7.35 -4.72
N SER A 146 -12.86 6.68 -3.73
CA SER A 146 -13.56 5.71 -2.87
C SER A 146 -14.19 6.37 -1.65
N GLY A 147 -15.13 5.66 -1.02
CA GLY A 147 -15.77 6.08 0.22
C GLY A 147 -14.77 6.40 1.34
N SER A 148 -15.17 7.29 2.26
CA SER A 148 -14.28 7.80 3.31
C SER A 148 -14.19 6.92 4.55
N TYR A 149 -15.05 5.90 4.68
CA TYR A 149 -15.11 5.04 5.86
C TYR A 149 -15.09 3.53 5.52
N PRO A 150 -14.18 2.75 6.13
CA PRO A 150 -13.08 3.23 6.99
C PRO A 150 -11.96 3.87 6.15
N SER A 151 -10.95 4.44 6.81
CA SER A 151 -9.79 5.03 6.12
C SER A 151 -8.84 3.94 5.63
N GLY A 152 -8.49 3.98 4.33
CA GLY A 152 -7.54 3.03 3.75
C GLY A 152 -6.10 3.32 4.16
N HIS A 153 -5.62 4.52 3.83
CA HIS A 153 -4.33 5.08 4.29
C HIS A 153 -4.03 4.83 5.78
N THR A 154 -5.02 5.05 6.66
CA THR A 154 -4.82 4.81 8.09
C THR A 154 -4.71 3.33 8.42
N THR A 155 -5.50 2.47 7.77
CA THR A 155 -5.44 1.02 7.96
C THR A 155 -4.11 0.47 7.48
N VAL A 156 -3.68 0.82 6.26
CA VAL A 156 -2.43 0.30 5.68
C VAL A 156 -1.21 0.81 6.45
N GLY A 157 -1.18 2.09 6.84
CA GLY A 157 -0.12 2.62 7.70
C GLY A 157 -0.06 1.91 9.05
N THR A 158 -1.20 1.71 9.70
CA THR A 158 -1.24 1.01 11.00
C THR A 158 -0.76 -0.44 10.85
N LEU A 159 -1.24 -1.14 9.83
CA LEU A 159 -0.86 -2.52 9.53
C LEU A 159 0.64 -2.63 9.26
N MET A 160 1.19 -1.77 8.41
CA MET A 160 2.62 -1.75 8.10
C MET A 160 3.45 -1.50 9.37
N GLY A 161 3.06 -0.54 10.21
CA GLY A 161 3.75 -0.27 11.48
C GLY A 161 3.78 -1.47 12.44
N ILE A 162 2.66 -2.18 12.57
CA ILE A 162 2.57 -3.40 13.41
C ILE A 162 3.46 -4.51 12.84
N VAL A 163 3.42 -4.72 11.52
CA VAL A 163 4.22 -5.74 10.85
C VAL A 163 5.71 -5.42 10.96
N LEU A 164 6.10 -4.17 10.72
CA LEU A 164 7.46 -3.65 10.89
C LEU A 164 7.99 -3.94 12.29
N LYS A 165 7.22 -3.61 13.33
CA LYS A 165 7.58 -3.89 14.72
C LYS A 165 7.87 -5.38 14.94
N ARG A 166 7.02 -6.27 14.40
CA ARG A 166 7.19 -7.72 14.55
C ARG A 166 8.42 -8.26 13.83
N VAL A 167 8.69 -7.80 12.61
CA VAL A 167 9.85 -8.28 11.83
C VAL A 167 11.17 -7.65 12.27
N ALA A 168 11.14 -6.47 12.90
CA ALA A 168 12.32 -5.80 13.44
C ALA A 168 12.75 -6.35 14.81
N VAL A 169 11.80 -6.77 15.66
CA VAL A 169 12.08 -7.28 17.02
C VAL A 169 12.54 -8.75 17.03
N ASN A 170 12.24 -9.51 15.97
CA ASN A 170 12.62 -10.93 15.86
C ASN A 170 14.01 -11.14 15.21
N ARG A 171 14.98 -10.26 15.49
CA ARG A 171 16.38 -10.41 15.08
C ARG A 171 17.31 -10.39 16.28
#